data_AF-A0A0T9RBW6-F1
#
_entry.id   AF-A0A0T9RBW6-F1
#
_cell.length_a   1.000
_cell.length_b   1.000
_cell.length_c   1.000
_cell.angle_alpha   90.00
_cell.angle_beta   90.00
_cell.angle_gamma   90.00
#
_symmetry.space_group_name_H-M   'P 1'
#
loop_
_entity.id
_entity.type
_entity.pdbx_description
1 polymer ?
#
loop_
_entity_poly.entity_id
_entity_poly.type
_entity_poly.pdbx_seq_one_letter_code
_entity_poly.pdbx_strand_id
1 'polypeptide(L)'
;MADIYDRLIRSDYRELDTDTLKDLHNESEDAFRGILSGMTAMGSMAFWLQGAENYSDEIASADLRALGNALMYLPRIAEALNDNAQNAQFEIWRREGLPK
;
A
#
# COMPACT_ATOMS: atom_id res chain seq x y z
N MET A 1 1.88 -8.39 19.40
CA MET A 1 3.07 -7.53 19.22
C MET A 1 2.73 -6.63 18.05
N ALA A 2 2.73 -5.31 18.23
CA ALA A 2 2.27 -4.40 17.18
C ALA A 2 3.22 -4.44 15.97
N ASP A 3 2.71 -4.69 14.77
CA ASP A 3 3.48 -4.67 13.53
C ASP A 3 3.41 -3.29 12.84
N ILE A 4 3.85 -3.19 11.58
CA ILE A 4 3.82 -1.91 10.86
C ILE A 4 2.39 -1.47 10.51
N TYR A 5 1.48 -2.41 10.27
CA TYR A 5 0.07 -2.12 10.00
C TYR A 5 -0.58 -1.43 11.21
N ASP A 6 -0.37 -1.98 12.41
CA ASP A 6 -0.94 -1.44 13.65
C ASP A 6 -0.49 0.00 13.95
N ARG A 7 0.63 0.43 13.37
CA ARG A 7 1.18 1.79 13.51
C ARG A 7 0.65 2.77 12.48
N LEU A 8 0.13 2.27 11.36
CA LEU A 8 -0.33 3.07 10.21
C LEU A 8 -1.85 3.19 10.14
N ILE A 9 -2.58 2.21 10.68
CA ILE A 9 -4.03 2.26 10.75
C ILE A 9 -4.47 3.38 11.70
N ARG A 10 -5.44 4.18 11.27
CA ARG A 10 -6.05 5.22 12.10
C ARG A 10 -7.21 4.66 12.92
N SER A 11 -7.55 5.35 14.01
CA SER A 11 -8.69 5.02 14.87
C SER A 11 -9.63 6.20 15.13
N ASP A 12 -9.29 7.40 14.67
CA ASP A 12 -9.90 8.68 15.02
C ASP A 12 -10.84 9.24 13.92
N TYR A 13 -11.27 8.42 12.96
CA TYR A 13 -12.08 8.85 11.81
C TYR A 13 -13.32 9.68 12.16
N ARG A 14 -13.95 9.39 13.31
CA ARG A 14 -15.16 10.10 13.77
C ARG A 14 -14.88 11.54 14.21
N GLU A 15 -13.64 11.85 14.55
CA GLU A 15 -13.20 13.16 15.05
C GLU A 15 -12.75 14.09 13.92
N LEU A 16 -12.43 13.54 12.74
CA LEU A 16 -12.05 14.30 11.55
C LEU A 16 -13.27 14.96 10.90
N ASP A 17 -13.11 16.13 10.31
CA ASP A 17 -14.13 16.75 9.47
C ASP A 17 -14.27 16.01 8.12
N THR A 18 -15.35 16.29 7.40
CA THR A 18 -15.69 15.54 6.18
C THR A 18 -14.73 15.79 5.03
N ASP A 19 -14.16 16.99 4.91
CA ASP A 19 -13.21 17.29 3.84
C ASP A 19 -11.88 16.58 4.10
N THR A 20 -11.40 16.62 5.36
CA THR A 20 -10.24 15.83 5.78
C THR A 20 -10.44 14.33 5.57
N LEU A 21 -11.65 13.79 5.78
CA LEU A 21 -11.94 12.39 5.47
C LEU A 21 -11.86 12.07 3.98
N LYS A 22 -12.30 13.00 3.11
CA LYS A 22 -12.22 12.83 1.65
C LYS A 22 -10.76 12.85 1.18
N ASP A 23 -9.96 13.75 1.72
CA ASP A 23 -8.53 13.80 1.43
C ASP A 23 -7.83 12.52 1.92
N LEU A 24 -8.10 12.09 3.16
CA LEU A 24 -7.58 10.83 3.71
C LEU A 24 -7.96 9.64 2.84
N HIS A 25 -9.22 9.56 2.40
CA HIS A 25 -9.68 8.51 1.49
C HIS A 25 -8.86 8.48 0.20
N ASN A 26 -8.79 9.62 -0.50
CA ASN A 26 -8.16 9.71 -1.81
C ASN A 26 -6.66 9.44 -1.73
N GLU A 27 -5.96 10.07 -0.78
CA GLU A 27 -4.53 9.87 -0.59
C GLU A 27 -4.19 8.43 -0.23
N SER A 28 -4.99 7.81 0.67
CA SER A 28 -4.76 6.43 1.08
C SER A 28 -5.05 5.44 -0.05
N GLU A 29 -6.12 5.66 -0.83
CA GLU A 29 -6.46 4.84 -1.99
C GLU A 29 -5.39 4.93 -3.09
N ASP A 30 -4.95 6.15 -3.43
CA ASP A 30 -3.92 6.36 -4.45
C ASP A 30 -2.57 5.77 -4.02
N ALA A 31 -2.19 5.94 -2.75
CA ALA A 31 -0.97 5.34 -2.20
C ALA A 31 -1.04 3.80 -2.22
N PHE A 32 -2.18 3.22 -1.83
CA PHE A 32 -2.42 1.78 -1.91
C PHE A 32 -2.25 1.26 -3.35
N ARG A 33 -2.91 1.90 -4.31
CA ARG A 33 -2.81 1.54 -5.74
C ARG A 33 -1.38 1.69 -6.26
N GLY A 34 -0.68 2.75 -5.86
CA GLY A 34 0.72 2.99 -6.21
C GLY A 34 1.63 1.87 -5.69
N ILE A 35 1.46 1.44 -4.44
CA ILE A 35 2.22 0.34 -3.85
C ILE A 35 1.93 -0.98 -4.59
N LEU A 36 0.67 -1.31 -4.86
CA LEU A 36 0.32 -2.52 -5.60
C LEU A 36 0.90 -2.53 -7.02
N SER A 37 0.85 -1.38 -7.70
CA SER A 37 1.47 -1.21 -9.02
C SER A 37 2.98 -1.43 -8.95
N GLY A 38 3.64 -0.83 -7.96
CA GLY A 38 5.08 -1.01 -7.71
C GLY A 38 5.45 -2.47 -7.42
N MET A 39 4.70 -3.16 -6.55
CA MET A 39 4.91 -4.58 -6.25
C MET A 39 4.70 -5.46 -7.49
N THR A 40 3.72 -5.13 -8.33
CA THR A 40 3.48 -5.83 -9.61
C THR A 40 4.67 -5.65 -10.56
N ALA A 41 5.19 -4.42 -10.69
CA ALA A 41 6.38 -4.14 -11.49
C ALA A 41 7.62 -4.88 -10.95
N MET A 42 7.82 -4.91 -9.63
CA MET A 42 8.88 -5.68 -8.98
C MET A 42 8.81 -7.17 -9.33
N GLY A 43 7.64 -7.78 -9.23
CA GLY A 43 7.43 -9.18 -9.62
C GLY A 43 7.71 -9.44 -11.10
N SER A 44 7.27 -8.53 -11.98
CA SER A 44 7.54 -8.60 -13.42
C SER A 44 9.05 -8.52 -13.71
N MET A 45 9.76 -7.56 -13.10
CA MET A 45 11.21 -7.44 -13.27
C MET A 45 11.95 -8.68 -12.78
N ALA A 46 11.60 -9.20 -11.59
CA ALA A 46 12.21 -10.42 -11.06
C ALA A 46 11.99 -11.65 -11.96
N PHE A 47 10.86 -11.70 -12.67
CA PHE A 47 10.58 -12.76 -13.65
C PHE A 47 11.43 -12.63 -14.92
N TRP A 48 11.48 -11.43 -15.51
CA TRP A 48 12.14 -11.23 -16.80
C TRP A 48 13.68 -11.16 -16.72
N LEU A 49 14.25 -10.72 -15.59
CA LEU A 49 15.70 -10.55 -15.43
C LEU A 49 16.49 -11.86 -15.50
N GLN A 50 15.86 -13.01 -15.26
CA GLN A 50 16.52 -14.32 -15.36
C GLN A 50 17.08 -14.64 -16.75
N GLY A 51 16.56 -14.00 -17.81
CA GLY A 51 17.01 -14.21 -19.19
C GLY A 51 17.96 -13.14 -19.72
N ALA A 52 18.41 -12.19 -18.90
CA ALA A 52 19.21 -11.06 -19.36
C ALA A 52 20.71 -11.38 -19.43
N GLU A 53 21.35 -11.12 -20.59
CA GLU A 53 22.76 -11.48 -20.86
C GLU A 53 23.80 -10.79 -19.96
N ASN A 54 23.41 -9.78 -19.17
CA ASN A 54 24.29 -9.01 -18.29
C ASN A 54 23.84 -9.02 -16.81
N TYR A 55 23.02 -9.99 -16.42
CA TYR A 55 22.52 -10.11 -15.06
C TYR A 55 23.26 -11.23 -14.32
N SER A 56 24.35 -10.86 -13.63
CA SER A 56 25.19 -11.85 -12.92
C SER A 56 24.51 -12.37 -11.66
N ASP A 57 24.97 -13.53 -11.17
CA ASP A 57 24.45 -14.14 -9.94
C ASP A 57 24.62 -13.21 -8.72
N GLU A 58 25.69 -12.42 -8.66
CA GLU A 58 25.92 -11.44 -7.60
C GLU A 58 24.89 -10.31 -7.63
N ILE A 59 24.58 -9.79 -8.82
CA ILE A 59 23.54 -8.75 -9.00
C ILE A 59 22.17 -9.35 -8.63
N ALA A 60 21.88 -10.55 -9.12
CA ALA A 60 20.64 -11.27 -8.81
C ALA A 60 20.45 -11.48 -7.31
N SER A 61 21.50 -11.87 -6.59
CA SER A 61 21.46 -12.07 -5.14
C SER A 61 21.20 -10.76 -4.38
N ALA A 62 21.84 -9.67 -4.79
CA ALA A 62 21.65 -8.35 -4.18
C ALA A 62 20.23 -7.83 -4.39
N ASP A 63 19.71 -7.93 -5.61
CA ASP A 63 18.36 -7.47 -5.97
C ASP A 63 17.28 -8.33 -5.31
N LEU A 64 17.45 -9.65 -5.25
CA LEU A 64 16.53 -10.54 -4.51
C LEU A 64 16.48 -10.20 -3.01
N ARG A 65 17.61 -9.83 -2.40
CA ARG A 65 17.64 -9.39 -1.00
C ARG A 65 16.88 -8.07 -0.82
N ALA A 66 17.07 -7.11 -1.72
CA ALA A 66 16.37 -5.83 -1.68
C ALA A 66 14.85 -6.01 -1.88
N LEU A 67 14.45 -6.82 -2.86
CA LEU A 67 13.07 -7.19 -3.12
C LEU A 67 12.44 -7.90 -1.92
N GLY A 68 13.14 -8.88 -1.34
CA GLY A 68 12.69 -9.59 -0.15
C GLY A 68 12.46 -8.64 1.02
N ASN A 69 13.39 -7.72 1.27
CA ASN A 69 13.25 -6.71 2.33
C ASN A 69 12.03 -5.80 2.10
N ALA A 70 11.80 -5.35 0.86
CA ALA A 70 10.62 -4.54 0.55
C ALA A 70 9.32 -5.33 0.76
N LEU A 71 9.25 -6.58 0.27
CA LEU A 71 8.07 -7.44 0.35
C LEU A 71 7.75 -7.91 1.78
N MET A 72 8.70 -7.82 2.72
CA MET A 72 8.40 -8.05 4.15
C MET A 72 7.47 -6.99 4.75
N TYR A 73 7.45 -5.76 4.21
CA TYR A 73 6.71 -4.63 4.81
C TYR A 73 5.61 -4.07 3.89
N LEU A 74 5.87 -3.97 2.59
CA LEU A 74 4.96 -3.34 1.63
C LEU A 74 3.52 -3.91 1.67
N PRO A 75 3.28 -5.23 1.79
CA PRO A 75 1.93 -5.76 1.88
C PRO A 75 1.15 -5.23 3.09
N ARG A 76 1.79 -5.19 4.27
CA ARG A 76 1.16 -4.71 5.51
C ARG A 76 0.93 -3.19 5.49
N ILE A 77 1.83 -2.44 4.84
CA ILE A 77 1.64 -1.00 4.61
C ILE A 77 0.45 -0.78 3.66
N ALA A 78 0.39 -1.51 2.55
CA ALA A 78 -0.70 -1.42 1.58
C ALA A 78 -2.05 -1.75 2.22
N GLU A 79 -2.11 -2.80 3.05
CA GLU A 79 -3.30 -3.18 3.80
C GLU A 79 -3.80 -2.06 4.73
N ALA A 80 -2.89 -1.44 5.50
CA ALA A 80 -3.25 -0.32 6.37
C ALA A 80 -3.80 0.89 5.60
N LEU A 81 -3.22 1.20 4.44
CA LEU A 81 -3.68 2.30 3.59
C LEU A 81 -5.05 1.99 2.96
N ASN A 82 -5.25 0.77 2.47
CA ASN A 82 -6.55 0.34 1.98
C ASN A 82 -7.62 0.43 3.08
N ASP A 83 -7.32 -0.02 4.29
CA ASP A 83 -8.26 0.03 5.40
C ASP A 83 -8.55 1.47 5.86
N ASN A 84 -7.53 2.34 5.88
CA ASN A 84 -7.73 3.77 6.11
C ASN A 84 -8.70 4.37 5.07
N ALA A 85 -8.51 4.04 3.79
CA ALA A 85 -9.40 4.51 2.72
C ALA A 85 -10.84 4.00 2.94
N GLN A 86 -11.02 2.68 3.13
CA GLN A 86 -12.35 2.10 3.31
C GLN A 86 -13.08 2.62 4.56
N ASN A 87 -12.37 2.80 5.67
CA ASN A 87 -12.94 3.33 6.90
C ASN A 87 -13.31 4.83 6.75
N ALA A 88 -12.48 5.61 6.07
CA ALA A 88 -12.80 7.00 5.76
C ALA A 88 -14.04 7.09 4.85
N GLN A 89 -14.11 6.26 3.80
CA GLN A 89 -15.25 6.20 2.90
C GLN A 89 -16.54 5.83 3.63
N PHE A 90 -16.47 4.86 4.53
CA PHE A 90 -17.60 4.45 5.35
C PHE A 90 -18.13 5.60 6.23
N GLU A 91 -17.22 6.34 6.89
CA GLU A 91 -17.62 7.48 7.71
C GLU A 91 -18.17 8.65 6.87
N ILE A 92 -17.66 8.88 5.66
CA ILE A 92 -18.24 9.83 4.70
C ILE A 92 -19.67 9.42 4.35
N TRP A 93 -19.92 8.17 3.96
CA TRP A 93 -21.27 7.69 3.64
C TRP A 93 -22.21 7.76 4.83
N ARG A 94 -21.71 7.53 6.04
CA ARG A 94 -22.49 7.69 7.26
C ARG A 94 -22.96 9.14 7.47
N ARG A 95 -22.17 10.12 7.04
CA ARG A 95 -22.47 11.57 7.18
C ARG A 95 -23.30 12.12 6.03
N GLU A 96 -22.95 11.78 4.80
CA GLU A 96 -23.53 12.36 3.58
C GLU A 96 -24.64 11.49 2.96
N GLY A 97 -24.75 10.22 3.38
CA GLY A 97 -25.58 9.20 2.76
C GLY A 97 -24.83 8.38 1.70
N LEU A 98 -25.43 7.26 1.28
CA LEU A 98 -24.87 6.44 0.21
C LEU A 98 -24.94 7.17 -1.14
N PRO A 99 -23.93 7.01 -2.01
CA PRO A 99 -24.01 7.49 -3.39
C PRO A 99 -25.22 6.84 -4.09
N LYS A 100 -25.93 7.64 -4.90
CA LYS A 100 -27.12 7.21 -5.65
C LYS A 100 -26.79 6.45 -6.91
#